data_AF-A0A529C614-F1
#
_entry.id   AF-A0A529C614-F1
#
_cell.length_a   1.000
_cell.length_b   1.000
_cell.length_c   1.000
_cell.angle_alpha   90.00
_cell.angle_beta   90.00
_cell.angle_gamma   90.00
#
_symmetry.space_group_name_H-M   'P 1'
#
loop_
_entity.id
_entity.type
_entity.pdbx_description
1 polymer ?
#
loop_
_entity_poly.entity_id
_entity_poly.type
_entity_poly.pdbx_seq_one_letter_code
_entity_poly.pdbx_strand_id
1 'polypeptide(L)'
;MFEVGWTEMLVIAIVMIVVVGPKDLPNMLRTFGRTTAKLRAMASDFQRQFNDALKEAELDDVKKSVDSLRSLNPAAEIRKQLNPFEQAAADVRSGVDAVMKPKPAVD
;
A
#
# COMPACT_ATOMS: atom_id res chain seq x y z
N MET A 1 -0.98 9.92 11.90
CA MET A 1 -1.60 10.56 10.71
C MET A 1 -2.25 9.44 9.91
N PHE A 2 -3.58 9.46 9.78
CA PHE A 2 -4.47 8.35 9.34
C PHE A 2 -4.66 7.22 10.36
N GLU A 3 -5.29 7.56 11.49
CA GLU A 3 -5.99 6.55 12.30
C GLU A 3 -7.35 6.29 11.66
N VAL A 4 -7.39 5.41 10.66
CA VAL A 4 -8.67 4.96 10.08
C VAL A 4 -9.20 3.84 10.98
N GLY A 5 -9.99 4.23 11.97
CA GLY A 5 -10.73 3.31 12.82
C GLY A 5 -12.08 2.92 12.22
N TRP A 6 -12.81 2.08 12.96
CA TRP A 6 -14.18 1.69 12.62
C TRP A 6 -15.11 2.90 12.51
N THR A 7 -14.89 3.93 13.33
CA THR A 7 -15.69 5.16 13.35
C THR A 7 -15.49 5.97 12.07
N GLU A 8 -14.24 6.17 11.63
CA GLU A 8 -13.91 6.90 10.41
C GLU A 8 -14.45 6.18 9.18
N MET A 9 -14.37 4.84 9.13
CA MET A 9 -14.99 4.05 8.07
C MET A 9 -16.51 4.25 7.98
N LEU A 10 -17.19 4.39 9.13
CA LEU A 10 -18.62 4.65 9.19
C LEU A 10 -18.95 6.05 8.66
N VAL A 11 -18.17 7.07 9.03
CA VAL A 11 -18.31 8.44 8.51
C VAL A 11 -18.13 8.47 6.99
N ILE A 12 -17.10 7.80 6.46
CA ILE A 12 -16.86 7.71 5.02
C ILE A 12 -18.03 7.00 4.32
N ALA A 13 -18.56 5.92 4.90
CA ALA A 13 -19.70 5.21 4.34
C ALA A 13 -20.95 6.11 4.26
N ILE A 14 -21.22 6.91 5.29
CA ILE A 14 -22.33 7.88 5.29
C ILE A 14 -22.13 8.92 4.19
N VAL A 15 -20.94 9.53 4.12
CA VAL A 15 -20.63 10.55 3.09
C VAL A 15 -20.79 9.97 1.69
N MET A 16 -20.27 8.76 1.45
CA MET A 16 -20.41 8.05 0.17
C MET A 16 -21.88 7.81 -0.18
N ILE A 17 -22.71 7.42 0.78
CA ILE A 17 -24.16 7.24 0.56
C ILE A 17 -24.84 8.55 0.21
N VAL A 18 -24.46 9.68 0.82
CA VAL A 18 -25.07 10.99 0.54
C VAL A 18 -24.65 11.51 -0.84
N VAL A 19 -23.37 11.36 -1.20
CA VAL A 19 -22.81 11.87 -2.47
C VAL A 19 -23.26 11.03 -3.66
N VAL A 20 -23.16 9.70 -3.56
CA VAL A 20 -23.50 8.78 -4.64
C VAL A 20 -25.00 8.48 -4.65
N GLY A 21 -25.64 8.46 -3.48
CA GLY A 21 -27.02 8.06 -3.29
C GLY A 21 -27.15 6.65 -2.68
N PRO A 22 -28.08 6.42 -1.74
CA PRO A 22 -28.26 5.15 -1.05
C PRO A 22 -28.68 4.00 -1.96
N LYS A 23 -29.31 4.29 -3.09
CA LYS A 23 -29.76 3.29 -4.07
C LYS A 23 -28.68 2.98 -5.12
N ASP A 24 -27.83 3.94 -5.42
CA ASP A 24 -26.85 3.81 -6.50
C ASP A 24 -25.55 3.17 -6.01
N LEU A 25 -25.14 3.44 -4.77
CA LEU A 25 -23.98 2.81 -4.14
C LEU A 25 -24.01 1.27 -4.19
N PRO A 26 -25.08 0.57 -3.77
CA PRO A 26 -25.13 -0.90 -3.85
C PRO A 26 -25.18 -1.43 -5.29
N ASN A 27 -25.77 -0.70 -6.23
CA ASN A 27 -25.78 -1.08 -7.65
C ASN A 27 -24.39 -0.91 -8.29
N MET A 28 -23.68 0.15 -7.91
CA MET A 28 -22.32 0.43 -8.37
C MET A 28 -21.34 -0.61 -7.83
N LEU A 29 -21.41 -0.95 -6.53
CA LEU A 29 -20.62 -2.02 -5.94
C LEU A 29 -20.89 -3.39 -6.59
N ARG A 30 -22.15 -3.70 -6.89
CA ARG A 30 -22.51 -4.94 -7.62
C ARG A 30 -21.91 -4.99 -9.02
N THR A 31 -21.99 -3.89 -9.75
CA THR A 31 -21.45 -3.81 -11.11
C THR A 31 -19.94 -3.90 -11.09
N PHE A 32 -19.28 -3.12 -10.23
CA PHE A 32 -17.84 -3.13 -10.07
C PHE A 32 -17.35 -4.52 -9.65
N GLY A 33 -18.01 -5.12 -8.64
CA GLY A 33 -17.70 -6.47 -8.17
C GLY A 33 -17.83 -7.53 -9.27
N ARG A 34 -18.88 -7.48 -10.09
CA ARG A 34 -19.04 -8.40 -11.24
C ARG A 34 -17.95 -8.21 -12.28
N THR A 35 -17.59 -6.97 -12.60
CA THR A 35 -16.52 -6.67 -13.56
C THR A 35 -15.16 -7.13 -13.03
N THR A 36 -14.82 -6.81 -11.78
CA THR A 36 -13.60 -7.29 -11.14
C THR A 36 -13.54 -8.81 -11.04
N ALA A 37 -14.66 -9.48 -10.73
CA ALA A 37 -14.72 -10.94 -10.69
C ALA A 37 -14.45 -11.56 -12.06
N LYS A 38 -15.01 -10.99 -13.14
CA LYS A 38 -14.73 -11.42 -14.51
C LYS A 38 -13.26 -11.22 -14.88
N LEU A 39 -12.70 -10.05 -14.57
CA LEU A 39 -11.28 -9.77 -14.80
C LEU A 39 -10.38 -10.73 -14.03
N ARG A 40 -10.72 -11.05 -12.77
CA ARG A 40 -9.98 -12.02 -11.97
C ARG A 40 -10.07 -13.43 -12.53
N ALA A 41 -11.23 -13.85 -13.01
CA ALA A 41 -11.41 -15.14 -13.66
C ALA A 41 -10.55 -15.22 -14.94
N MET A 42 -10.63 -14.20 -15.80
CA MET A 42 -9.78 -14.09 -17.00
C MET A 42 -8.29 -14.15 -16.64
N ALA A 43 -7.84 -13.34 -15.66
CA ALA A 43 -6.45 -13.35 -15.23
C ALA A 43 -6.00 -14.71 -14.67
N SER A 44 -6.88 -15.42 -13.96
CA SER A 44 -6.62 -16.79 -13.50
C SER A 44 -6.44 -17.75 -14.68
N ASP A 45 -7.26 -17.63 -15.72
CA ASP A 45 -7.16 -18.46 -16.92
C ASP A 45 -5.89 -18.13 -17.72
N PHE A 46 -5.55 -16.85 -17.89
CA PHE A 46 -4.27 -16.42 -18.46
C PHE A 46 -3.09 -16.94 -17.66
N GLN A 47 -3.14 -16.89 -16.32
CA GLN A 47 -2.07 -17.42 -15.49
C GLN A 47 -1.91 -18.92 -15.68
N ARG A 48 -3.01 -19.67 -15.79
CA ARG A 48 -2.99 -21.13 -16.07
C ARG A 48 -2.39 -21.40 -17.45
N GLN A 49 -2.90 -20.75 -18.49
CA GLN A 49 -2.39 -20.91 -19.86
C GLN A 49 -0.94 -20.48 -20.01
N PHE A 50 -0.55 -19.40 -19.34
CA PHE A 50 0.83 -18.92 -19.32
C PHE A 50 1.73 -19.91 -18.57
N ASN A 51 1.30 -20.44 -17.42
CA ASN A 51 2.06 -21.47 -16.70
C ASN A 51 2.22 -22.76 -17.52
N ASP A 52 1.19 -23.16 -18.27
CA ASP A 52 1.25 -24.34 -19.14
C ASP A 52 2.18 -24.09 -20.35
N ALA A 53 2.08 -22.92 -20.98
CA ALA A 53 2.97 -22.51 -22.07
C ALA A 53 4.43 -22.30 -21.62
N LEU A 54 4.66 -21.74 -20.43
CA LEU A 54 5.97 -21.59 -19.78
C LEU A 54 6.59 -22.96 -19.39
N LYS A 55 5.75 -23.98 -19.21
CA LYS A 55 6.21 -25.34 -18.89
C LYS A 55 6.64 -26.09 -20.15
N GLU A 56 6.10 -25.70 -21.31
CA GLU A 56 6.38 -26.32 -22.61
C GLU A 56 7.43 -25.56 -23.44
N ALA A 57 7.51 -24.23 -23.28
CA ALA A 57 8.62 -23.41 -23.74
C ALA A 57 9.51 -23.06 -22.55
N GLU A 58 10.81 -23.38 -22.59
CA GLU A 58 11.83 -23.15 -21.54
C GLU A 58 12.01 -21.66 -21.15
N LEU A 59 10.99 -21.02 -20.56
CA LEU A 59 10.94 -19.59 -20.28
C LEU A 59 11.45 -19.27 -18.86
N ASP A 60 12.62 -19.82 -18.53
CA ASP A 60 13.34 -19.59 -17.28
C ASP A 60 13.73 -18.10 -17.12
N ASP A 61 13.94 -17.41 -18.25
CA ASP A 61 14.33 -15.99 -18.29
C ASP A 61 13.18 -15.03 -17.93
N VAL A 62 11.94 -15.35 -18.28
CA VAL A 62 10.77 -14.53 -17.91
C VAL A 62 10.46 -14.70 -16.43
N LYS A 63 10.58 -15.92 -15.92
CA LYS A 63 10.42 -16.22 -14.49
C LYS A 63 11.48 -15.51 -13.64
N LYS A 64 12.76 -15.54 -14.07
CA LYS A 64 13.84 -14.75 -13.45
C LYS A 64 13.59 -13.25 -13.51
N SER A 65 13.06 -12.72 -14.61
CA SER A 65 12.75 -11.29 -14.73
C SER A 65 11.62 -10.88 -13.78
N VAL A 66 10.56 -11.69 -13.67
CA VAL A 66 9.46 -11.45 -12.72
C VAL A 66 9.92 -11.59 -11.27
N ASP A 67 10.77 -12.57 -10.95
CA ASP A 67 11.34 -12.74 -9.62
C ASP A 67 12.36 -11.63 -9.28
N SER A 68 13.10 -11.11 -10.27
CA SER A 68 13.95 -9.93 -10.11
C SER A 68 13.12 -8.67 -9.84
N LEU A 69 11.99 -8.51 -10.54
CA LEU A 69 11.03 -7.42 -10.29
C LEU A 69 10.29 -7.55 -8.95
N ARG A 70 10.02 -8.77 -8.49
CA ARG A 70 9.45 -9.03 -7.15
C ARG A 70 10.46 -8.84 -6.02
N SER A 71 11.72 -9.16 -6.26
CA SER A 71 12.82 -8.98 -5.30
C SER A 71 13.32 -7.53 -5.21
N LEU A 72 13.07 -6.72 -6.24
CA LEU A 72 12.99 -5.26 -6.17
C LEU A 72 11.76 -4.85 -5.34
N ASN A 73 11.69 -5.28 -4.08
CA ASN A 73 10.60 -5.00 -3.18
C ASN A 73 10.65 -3.50 -2.81
N PRO A 74 9.82 -2.63 -3.40
CA PRO A 74 9.94 -1.19 -3.24
C PRO A 74 9.76 -0.79 -1.77
N ALA A 75 9.02 -1.57 -0.99
CA ALA A 75 8.87 -1.38 0.45
C ALA A 75 10.18 -1.59 1.24
N ALA A 76 11.06 -2.49 0.78
CA ALA A 76 12.36 -2.72 1.41
C ALA A 76 13.34 -1.58 1.09
N GLU A 77 13.34 -1.10 -0.15
CA GLU A 77 14.16 0.04 -0.57
C GLU A 77 13.69 1.35 0.08
N ILE A 78 12.38 1.58 0.15
CA ILE A 78 11.78 2.70 0.87
C ILE A 78 12.12 2.64 2.36
N ARG A 79 12.02 1.47 3.02
CA ARG A 79 12.46 1.33 4.42
C ARG A 79 13.95 1.63 4.59
N LYS A 80 14.79 1.18 3.66
CA LYS A 80 16.24 1.40 3.71
C LYS A 80 16.61 2.88 3.54
N GLN A 81 15.86 3.61 2.71
CA GLN A 81 16.01 5.05 2.52
C GLN A 81 15.37 5.90 3.63
N LEU A 82 14.40 5.36 4.37
CA LEU A 82 13.79 6.02 5.53
C LEU A 82 14.60 5.85 6.82
N ASN A 83 15.34 4.75 6.99
CA ASN A 83 16.27 4.55 8.12
C ASN A 83 17.28 5.70 8.36
N PRO A 84 17.97 6.27 7.35
CA PRO A 84 18.85 7.42 7.55
C PRO A 84 18.08 8.69 7.91
N PHE A 85 16.81 8.80 7.50
CA PHE A 85 15.94 9.92 7.86
C PHE A 85 15.45 9.81 9.31
N GLU A 86 15.21 8.58 9.80
CA GLU A 86 14.85 8.30 11.19
C GLU A 86 15.99 8.63 12.15
N GLN A 87 17.24 8.31 11.79
CA GLN A 87 18.42 8.68 12.56
C GLN A 87 18.67 10.19 12.55
N ALA A 88 18.58 10.84 11.38
CA ALA A 88 18.70 12.29 11.29
C ALA A 88 17.60 13.02 12.08
N ALA A 89 16.36 12.50 12.06
CA ALA A 89 15.26 13.05 12.85
C ALA A 89 15.48 12.83 14.36
N ALA A 90 16.06 11.70 14.78
CA ALA A 90 16.41 11.44 16.17
C ALA A 90 17.55 12.36 16.68
N ASP A 91 18.56 12.62 15.85
CA ASP A 91 19.66 13.54 16.17
C ASP A 91 19.18 15.00 16.21
N VAL A 92 18.32 15.40 15.27
CA VAL A 92 17.70 16.73 15.30
C VAL A 92 16.81 16.89 16.53
N ARG A 93 16.01 15.87 16.88
CA ARG A 93 15.14 15.92 18.05
C ARG A 93 15.94 16.00 19.35
N SER A 94 17.01 15.22 19.50
CA SER A 94 17.87 15.27 20.68
C SER A 94 18.66 16.58 20.79
N GLY A 95 19.11 17.14 19.67
CA GLY A 95 19.72 18.47 19.61
C GLY A 95 18.73 19.57 19.98
N VAL A 96 17.49 19.50 19.48
CA VAL A 96 16.42 20.43 19.83
C VAL A 96 16.03 20.30 21.31
N ASP A 97 15.90 19.08 21.85
CA ASP A 97 15.61 18.85 23.28
C ASP A 97 16.73 19.37 24.20
N ALA A 98 17.99 19.26 23.77
CA ALA A 98 19.15 19.79 24.51
C ALA A 98 19.18 21.33 24.52
N VAL A 99 18.74 21.96 23.43
CA VAL A 99 18.62 23.43 23.33
C VAL A 99 17.34 23.94 24.02
N MET A 100 16.28 23.15 24.03
CA MET A 100 14.98 23.51 24.59
C MET A 100 14.87 23.25 26.10
N LYS A 101 15.81 22.53 26.72
CA LYS A 101 15.99 22.50 28.18
C LYS A 101 16.84 23.70 28.61
N PRO A 102 16.26 24.81 29.11
CA PRO A 102 17.05 25.91 29.61
C PRO A 102 17.79 25.42 30.86
N LYS A 103 19.12 25.62 30.88
CA LYS A 103 19.92 25.51 32.10
C LYS A 103 19.29 26.44 33.16
N PRO A 104 18.86 25.94 34.34
CA PRO A 104 18.41 26.83 35.37
C PRO A 104 19.61 27.70 35.77
N ALA A 105 19.44 29.02 35.66
CA ALA A 105 20.37 29.97 36.23
C ALA A 105 20.35 29.74 37.75
N VAL A 106 21.49 29.32 38.28
CA VAL A 106 21.76 29.21 39.71
C VAL A 106 22.32 30.57 40.15
N ASP A 107 21.63 31.16 41.13
CA ASP A 107 22.01 32.18 42.13
C ASP A 107 23.09 33.22 41.78
#